data_AF-A0A7X6ZLU4-F1
#
_entry.id   AF-A0A7X6ZLU4-F1
#
_cell.length_a   1.000
_cell.length_b   1.000
_cell.length_c   1.000
_cell.angle_alpha   90.00
_cell.angle_beta   90.00
_cell.angle_gamma   90.00
#
_symmetry.space_group_name_H-M   'P 1'
#
loop_
_entity.id
_entity.type
_entity.pdbx_description
1 polymer ?
#
loop_
_entity_poly.entity_id
_entity_poly.type
_entity_poly.pdbx_seq_one_letter_code
_entity_poly.pdbx_strand_id
1 'polypeptide(L)'
;MEALRLSIDVKRLFSILIVVSAFSLSYGQMSDEKIAEAYSNSYNLEYQQRYLDAIRALDELYKNYESTYTVNLRIGWLYYLNGNFSNSQRHYLKALAIYPASVEA
;
A
#
# COMPACT_ATOMS: atom_id res chain seq x y z
N MET A 1 -7.94 -49.33 1.03
CA MET A 1 -7.51 -48.51 2.18
C MET A 1 -6.78 -47.23 1.76
N GLU A 2 -5.90 -47.26 0.76
CA GLU A 2 -5.23 -46.05 0.22
C GLU A 2 -6.18 -44.99 -0.36
N ALA A 3 -7.13 -45.38 -1.23
CA ALA A 3 -8.07 -44.43 -1.83
C ALA A 3 -8.93 -43.69 -0.79
N LEU A 4 -9.28 -44.36 0.31
CA LEU A 4 -10.02 -43.75 1.42
C LEU A 4 -9.17 -42.71 2.15
N ARG A 5 -7.90 -43.02 2.43
CA ARG A 5 -6.93 -42.10 3.04
C ARG A 5 -6.71 -40.86 2.17
N LEU A 6 -6.48 -41.07 0.87
CA LEU A 6 -6.32 -39.98 -0.09
C LEU A 6 -7.54 -39.05 -0.11
N SER A 7 -8.75 -39.60 -0.06
CA SER A 7 -9.98 -38.80 -0.04
C SER A 7 -10.14 -37.96 1.23
N ILE A 8 -9.63 -38.45 2.37
CA ILE A 8 -9.68 -37.75 3.67
C ILE A 8 -8.65 -36.62 3.68
N ASP A 9 -7.44 -36.86 3.15
CA ASP A 9 -6.38 -35.86 3.09
C ASP A 9 -6.74 -34.72 2.13
N VAL A 10 -7.36 -35.01 0.98
CA VAL A 10 -7.88 -33.96 0.06
C VAL A 10 -8.94 -33.09 0.74
N LYS A 11 -9.87 -33.70 1.50
CA LYS A 11 -10.88 -32.94 2.24
C LYS A 11 -10.26 -32.08 3.34
N ARG A 12 -9.26 -32.58 4.06
CA ARG A 12 -8.52 -31.81 5.08
C ARG A 12 -7.79 -30.62 4.46
N LEU A 13 -7.10 -30.82 3.34
CA LEU A 13 -6.42 -29.75 2.61
C LEU A 13 -7.42 -28.68 2.15
N PHE A 14 -8.58 -29.09 1.65
CA PHE A 14 -9.65 -28.18 1.26
C PHE A 14 -10.22 -27.40 2.46
N SER A 15 -10.44 -28.06 3.60
CA SER A 15 -10.86 -27.39 4.85
C SER A 15 -9.82 -26.39 5.36
N ILE A 16 -8.53 -26.72 5.29
CA ILE A 16 -7.45 -25.81 5.68
C ILE A 16 -7.43 -24.58 4.75
N LEU A 17 -7.57 -24.79 3.43
CA LEU A 17 -7.63 -23.70 2.45
C LEU A 17 -8.79 -22.74 2.73
N ILE A 18 -9.99 -23.26 3.06
CA ILE A 18 -11.15 -22.44 3.42
C ILE A 18 -10.87 -21.61 4.67
N VAL A 19 -10.33 -22.21 5.73
CA VAL A 19 -10.02 -21.51 6.99
C VAL A 19 -8.98 -20.41 6.77
N VAL A 20 -7.95 -20.66 5.96
CA VAL A 20 -6.94 -19.65 5.61
C VAL A 20 -7.55 -18.50 4.80
N SER A 21 -8.40 -18.79 3.81
CA SER A 21 -9.05 -17.75 3.00
C SER A 21 -10.00 -16.87 3.82
N ALA A 22 -10.75 -17.43 4.78
CA ALA A 22 -11.60 -16.68 5.68
C ALA A 22 -10.81 -15.77 6.63
N PHE A 23 -9.60 -16.19 7.03
CA PHE A 23 -8.72 -15.39 7.87
C PHE A 23 -8.17 -14.16 7.13
N SER A 24 -7.86 -14.28 5.83
CA SER A 24 -7.39 -13.15 5.01
C SER A 24 -8.41 -12.01 4.87
N LEU A 25 -9.71 -12.32 4.93
CA LEU A 25 -10.78 -11.31 4.90
C LEU A 25 -10.84 -10.45 6.18
N SER A 26 -10.14 -10.85 7.24
CA SER A 26 -10.11 -10.12 8.52
C SER A 26 -9.07 -8.98 8.54
N TYR A 27 -8.24 -8.85 7.49
CA TYR A 27 -7.42 -7.66 7.30
C TYR A 27 -8.31 -6.51 6.86
N GLY A 28 -8.76 -5.69 7.83
CA GLY A 28 -9.59 -4.52 7.59
C GLY A 28 -8.89 -3.56 6.62
N GLN A 29 -9.41 -3.47 5.40
CA GLN A 29 -8.97 -2.48 4.42
C GLN A 29 -9.40 -1.08 4.88
N MET A 30 -8.58 -0.07 4.60
CA MET A 30 -8.95 1.32 4.75
C MET A 30 -10.09 1.62 3.76
N SER A 31 -11.12 2.37 4.18
CA SER A 31 -12.22 2.71 3.28
C SER A 31 -11.76 3.69 2.20
N ASP A 32 -12.39 3.64 1.04
CA ASP A 32 -12.07 4.52 -0.08
C ASP A 32 -12.21 6.00 0.31
N GLU A 33 -13.15 6.35 1.18
CA GLU A 33 -13.32 7.71 1.69
C GLU A 33 -12.09 8.17 2.49
N LYS A 34 -11.55 7.31 3.36
CA LYS A 34 -10.37 7.65 4.15
C LYS A 34 -9.13 7.77 3.28
N ILE A 35 -9.00 6.93 2.25
CA ILE A 35 -7.91 7.03 1.27
C ILE A 35 -8.01 8.37 0.52
N ALA A 36 -9.20 8.71 0.02
CA ALA A 36 -9.45 9.97 -0.67
C ALA A 36 -9.18 11.19 0.22
N GLU A 37 -9.59 11.14 1.49
CA GLU A 37 -9.35 12.18 2.48
C GLU A 37 -7.84 12.39 2.71
N ALA A 38 -7.05 11.31 2.86
CA ALA A 38 -5.61 11.41 3.05
C ALA A 38 -4.92 12.12 1.88
N TYR A 39 -5.26 11.77 0.64
CA TYR A 39 -4.74 12.46 -0.55
C TYR A 39 -5.18 13.91 -0.64
N SER A 40 -6.47 14.19 -0.40
CA SER A 40 -7.03 15.55 -0.41
C SER A 40 -6.31 16.45 0.60
N ASN A 41 -6.14 15.97 1.83
CA ASN A 41 -5.42 16.69 2.89
C ASN A 41 -3.95 16.93 2.50
N SER A 42 -3.29 15.92 1.91
CA SER A 42 -1.93 16.07 1.40
C SER A 42 -1.83 17.17 0.33
N TYR A 43 -2.76 17.23 -0.64
CA TYR A 43 -2.79 18.29 -1.67
C TYR A 43 -3.07 19.68 -1.09
N ASN A 44 -3.98 19.80 -0.12
CA ASN A 44 -4.27 21.07 0.53
C ASN A 44 -3.05 21.60 1.30
N LEU A 45 -2.30 20.72 1.98
CA LEU A 45 -1.08 21.08 2.70
C LEU A 45 0.07 21.43 1.74
N GLU A 46 0.20 20.71 0.63
CA GLU A 46 1.15 21.04 -0.44
C GLU A 46 0.89 22.43 -1.03
N TYR A 47 -0.37 22.78 -1.30
CA TYR A 47 -0.75 24.12 -1.78
C TYR A 47 -0.31 25.23 -0.82
N GLN A 48 -0.30 24.94 0.48
CA GLN A 48 0.21 25.83 1.53
C GLN A 48 1.73 25.76 1.72
N GLN A 49 2.44 25.00 0.88
CA GLN A 49 3.88 24.71 0.96
C GLN A 49 4.30 24.00 2.27
N ARG A 50 3.35 23.35 2.95
CA ARG A 50 3.59 22.62 4.21
C ARG A 50 3.96 21.17 3.92
N TYR A 51 5.08 20.96 3.21
CA TYR A 51 5.42 19.67 2.63
C TYR A 51 5.56 18.53 3.66
N LEU A 52 6.18 18.78 4.82
CA LEU A 52 6.30 17.78 5.87
C LEU A 52 4.96 17.39 6.49
N ASP A 53 4.01 18.34 6.57
CA ASP A 53 2.65 18.04 7.02
C ASP A 53 1.89 17.25 5.95
N ALA A 54 2.07 17.62 4.67
CA ALA A 54 1.48 16.90 3.53
C ALA A 54 1.94 15.44 3.45
N ILE A 55 3.19 15.15 3.81
CA ILE A 55 3.73 13.80 3.93
C ILE A 55 3.06 13.07 5.11
N ARG A 56 2.99 13.72 6.28
CA ARG A 56 2.35 13.15 7.48
C ARG A 56 0.87 12.81 7.27
N ALA A 57 0.16 13.56 6.44
CA ALA A 57 -1.23 13.26 6.06
C ALA A 57 -1.38 11.90 5.35
N LEU A 58 -0.29 11.34 4.82
CA LEU A 58 -0.26 10.03 4.14
C LEU A 58 0.26 8.89 5.03
N ASP A 59 0.62 9.14 6.30
CA ASP A 59 1.30 8.14 7.14
C ASP A 59 0.46 6.87 7.37
N GLU A 60 -0.83 7.02 7.69
CA GLU A 60 -1.72 5.87 7.89
C GLU A 60 -1.92 5.08 6.59
N LEU A 61 -2.10 5.79 5.47
CA LEU A 61 -2.22 5.17 4.15
C LEU A 61 -0.93 4.40 3.81
N TYR A 62 0.23 5.02 4.00
CA TYR A 62 1.52 4.39 3.72
C TYR A 62 1.76 3.16 4.61
N LYS A 63 1.38 3.19 5.89
CA LYS A 63 1.51 2.02 6.79
C LYS A 63 0.65 0.84 6.34
N ASN A 64 -0.56 1.10 5.86
CA ASN A 64 -1.47 0.05 5.39
C ASN A 64 -1.14 -0.42 3.96
N TYR A 65 -0.52 0.44 3.14
CA TYR A 65 -0.32 0.25 1.72
C TYR A 65 1.08 0.65 1.25
N GLU A 66 2.11 0.23 2.00
CA GLU A 66 3.51 0.61 1.73
C GLU A 66 3.97 0.23 0.32
N SER A 67 3.44 -0.87 -0.23
CA SER A 67 3.76 -1.37 -1.56
C SER A 67 2.83 -0.84 -2.66
N THR A 68 2.17 0.30 -2.43
CA THR A 68 1.32 0.94 -3.44
C THR A 68 2.07 2.01 -4.22
N TYR A 69 1.90 2.00 -5.54
CA TYR A 69 2.58 2.90 -6.47
C TYR A 69 2.29 4.38 -6.14
N THR A 70 1.02 4.75 -6.04
CA THR A 70 0.56 6.14 -5.95
C THR A 70 1.01 6.83 -4.65
N VAL A 71 1.01 6.13 -3.52
CA VAL A 71 1.43 6.73 -2.24
C VAL A 71 2.95 6.97 -2.22
N ASN A 72 3.73 6.06 -2.78
CA ASN A 72 5.17 6.25 -2.93
C ASN A 72 5.50 7.37 -3.91
N LEU A 73 4.83 7.42 -5.06
CA LEU A 73 4.99 8.51 -6.03
C LEU A 73 4.72 9.87 -5.36
N ARG A 74 3.61 9.99 -4.63
CA ARG A 74 3.23 11.25 -3.98
C ARG A 74 4.20 11.66 -2.88
N ILE A 75 4.61 10.73 -2.02
CA ILE A 75 5.58 11.02 -0.96
C ILE A 75 6.94 11.41 -1.57
N GLY A 76 7.34 10.76 -2.67
CA GLY A 76 8.54 11.10 -3.44
C GLY A 76 8.53 12.55 -3.92
N TRP A 77 7.42 12.99 -4.52
CA TRP A 77 7.20 14.36 -4.96
C TRP A 77 7.26 15.37 -3.81
N LEU A 78 6.61 15.08 -2.68
CA LEU A 78 6.61 16.00 -1.54
C LEU A 78 7.99 16.14 -0.90
N TYR A 79 8.77 15.05 -0.82
CA TYR A 79 10.16 15.13 -0.38
C TYR A 79 11.03 15.93 -1.35
N TYR A 80 10.79 15.83 -2.66
CA TYR A 80 11.47 16.64 -3.67
C TYR A 80 11.20 18.13 -3.45
N LEU A 81 9.92 18.52 -3.30
CA LEU A 81 9.54 19.90 -3.00
C LEU A 81 10.13 20.42 -1.68
N ASN A 82 10.28 19.54 -0.69
CA ASN A 82 10.92 19.86 0.59
C ASN A 82 12.46 19.89 0.53
N GLY A 83 13.07 19.66 -0.64
CA GLY A 83 14.53 19.63 -0.82
C GLY A 83 15.22 18.40 -0.22
N ASN A 84 14.47 17.39 0.20
CA ASN A 84 15.02 16.14 0.74
C ASN A 84 15.13 15.09 -0.37
N PHE A 85 16.10 15.29 -1.26
CA PHE A 85 16.27 14.48 -2.47
C PHE A 85 16.58 13.01 -2.16
N SER A 86 17.29 12.70 -1.08
CA SER A 86 17.59 11.32 -0.68
C SER A 86 16.31 10.54 -0.35
N ASN A 87 15.40 11.13 0.42
CA ASN A 87 14.11 10.50 0.71
C ASN A 87 13.22 10.46 -0.55
N SER A 88 13.24 11.51 -1.36
CA SER A 88 12.51 11.55 -2.63
C SER A 88 12.89 10.38 -3.53
N GLN A 89 14.19 10.21 -3.80
CA GLN A 89 14.73 9.12 -4.62
C GLN A 89 14.31 7.75 -4.06
N ARG A 90 14.39 7.55 -2.74
CA ARG A 90 13.98 6.28 -2.13
C ARG A 90 12.52 5.93 -2.44
N HIS A 91 11.62 6.91 -2.36
CA HIS A 91 10.20 6.67 -2.63
C HIS A 91 9.89 6.51 -4.12
N TYR A 92 10.56 7.26 -5.00
CA TYR A 92 10.44 7.03 -6.44
C TYR A 92 10.96 5.65 -6.87
N LEU A 93 12.08 5.17 -6.30
CA LEU A 93 12.56 3.81 -6.54
C LEU A 93 11.57 2.74 -6.08
N LYS A 94 10.86 2.96 -4.96
CA LYS A 94 9.76 2.07 -4.55
C LYS A 94 8.61 2.09 -5.55
N ALA A 95 8.23 3.27 -6.04
CA ALA A 95 7.19 3.39 -7.07
C ALA A 95 7.59 2.67 -8.37
N LEU A 96 8.84 2.85 -8.83
CA LEU A 96 9.39 2.17 -10.02
C LEU A 96 9.51 0.65 -9.83
N ALA A 97 9.78 0.16 -8.63
CA ALA A 97 9.78 -1.28 -8.36
C ALA A 97 8.39 -1.92 -8.56
N ILE A 98 7.32 -1.14 -8.36
CA ILE A 98 5.92 -1.57 -8.53
C ILE A 98 5.45 -1.37 -9.97
N TYR A 99 5.79 -0.22 -10.57
CA TYR A 99 5.45 0.11 -11.94
C TYR A 99 6.70 0.62 -12.71
N PRO A 100 7.53 -0.29 -13.25
CA PRO A 100 8.81 0.06 -13.87
C PRO A 100 8.73 0.94 -15.11
N ALA A 101 7.58 0.96 -15.78
CA ALA A 101 7.33 1.78 -16.97
C ALA A 101 6.77 3.17 -16.63
N SER A 102 6.76 3.57 -15.34
CA SER A 102 6.33 4.90 -14.96
C SER A 102 7.22 5.98 -15.58
N VAL A 103 6.59 7.02 -16.11
CA VAL A 103 7.24 8.25 -16.56
C VAL A 103 7.17 9.37 -15.51
N GLU A 104 6.39 9.16 -14.45
CA GLU A 104 6.14 10.13 -13.38
C GLU A 104 7.12 9.95 -12.20
N ALA A 105 7.71 8.76 -12.06
CA ALA A 105 8.67 8.38 -11.02
C ALA A 105 10.09 8.32 -11.56
#